data_AF-A0A1H4BH37-F1
#
_entry.id   AF-A0A1H4BH37-F1
#
_cell.length_a   1.000
_cell.length_b   1.000
_cell.length_c   1.000
_cell.angle_alpha   90.00
_cell.angle_beta   90.00
_cell.angle_gamma   90.00
#
_symmetry.space_group_name_H-M   'P 1'
#
loop_
_entity.id
_entity.type
_entity.pdbx_description
1 polymer ?
#
loop_
_entity_poly.entity_id
_entity_poly.type
_entity_poly.pdbx_seq_one_letter_code
_entity_poly.pdbx_strand_id
1 'polypeptide(L)'
;KGLLKNLDSWIRRKLRCYRLKQCKRVITLQRFLESRGVDSWQSWILALSGKGHWRKSGCPQTHQALSNKWFESVGLYNLTLNYERLNN
;
A
#
# COMPACT_ATOMS: atom_id res chain seq x y z
N LYS A 1 14.37 15.41 10.17
CA LYS A 1 13.13 14.60 10.34
C LYS A 1 12.35 14.36 9.05
N GLY A 2 12.16 15.36 8.16
CA GLY A 2 11.36 15.20 6.94
C GLY A 2 11.86 14.17 5.91
N LEU A 3 13.19 14.01 5.77
CA LEU A 3 13.78 13.09 4.78
C LEU A 3 13.38 11.63 5.02
N LEU A 4 13.56 11.12 6.25
CA LEU A 4 13.23 9.72 6.59
C LEU A 4 11.73 9.44 6.44
N LYS A 5 10.88 10.37 6.89
CA LYS A 5 9.42 10.25 6.74
C LYS A 5 8.99 10.20 5.28
N ASN A 6 9.59 11.02 4.43
CA ASN A 6 9.31 11.03 2.99
C ASN A 6 9.79 9.72 2.33
N LEU A 7 10.96 9.23 2.73
CA LEU A 7 11.52 7.96 2.27
C LEU A 7 10.64 6.78 2.68
N ASP A 8 10.23 6.69 3.96
CA ASP A 8 9.30 5.66 4.46
C ASP A 8 7.99 5.66 3.66
N SER A 9 7.44 6.85 3.40
CA SER A 9 6.21 7.03 2.61
C SER A 9 6.39 6.53 1.17
N TRP A 10 7.54 6.82 0.56
CA TRP A 10 7.88 6.35 -0.78
C TRP A 10 8.05 4.83 -0.83
N ILE A 11 8.76 4.24 0.14
CA ILE A 11 8.97 2.79 0.25
C ILE A 11 7.61 2.08 0.34
N ARG A 12 6.73 2.53 1.25
CA ARG A 12 5.38 1.95 1.39
C ARG A 12 4.58 2.05 0.09
N ARG A 13 4.64 3.18 -0.61
CA ARG A 13 3.97 3.35 -1.92
C ARG A 13 4.54 2.42 -2.99
N LYS A 14 5.86 2.19 -3.01
CA LYS A 14 6.50 1.22 -3.92
C LYS A 14 6.09 -0.20 -3.60
N LEU A 15 6.04 -0.59 -2.34
CA LEU A 15 5.56 -1.91 -1.92
C LEU A 15 4.09 -2.12 -2.31
N ARG A 16 3.22 -1.10 -2.12
CA ARG A 16 1.84 -1.13 -2.64
C ARG A 16 1.82 -1.36 -4.15
N CYS A 17 2.62 -0.60 -4.91
CA CYS A 17 2.71 -0.75 -6.36
C CYS A 17 3.12 -2.17 -6.77
N TYR A 18 4.11 -2.75 -6.09
CA TYR A 18 4.56 -4.11 -6.35
C TYR A 18 3.47 -5.14 -6.01
N ARG A 19 2.79 -4.99 -4.87
CA ARG A 19 1.70 -5.87 -4.47
C ARG A 19 0.54 -5.86 -5.47
N LEU A 20 0.18 -4.69 -5.98
CA LEU A 20 -0.82 -4.57 -7.05
C LEU A 20 -0.34 -5.27 -8.33
N LYS A 21 0.94 -5.12 -8.70
CA LYS A 21 1.53 -5.77 -9.89
C LYS A 21 1.55 -7.31 -9.76
N GLN A 22 1.69 -7.85 -8.55
CA GLN A 22 1.58 -9.29 -8.30
C GLN A 22 0.17 -9.82 -8.59
N CYS A 23 -0.86 -8.98 -8.49
CA CYS A 23 -2.22 -9.32 -8.85
C CYS A 23 -2.40 -9.26 -10.38
N LYS A 24 -1.82 -10.23 -11.09
CA LYS A 24 -1.71 -10.27 -12.57
C LYS A 24 -3.03 -10.18 -13.33
N ARG A 25 -4.17 -10.46 -12.67
CA ARG A 25 -5.51 -10.44 -13.27
C ARG A 25 -6.41 -9.48 -12.50
N VAL A 26 -7.34 -8.84 -13.20
CA VAL A 26 -8.33 -7.91 -12.62
C VAL A 26 -9.12 -8.58 -11.50
N ILE A 27 -9.64 -9.80 -11.72
CA ILE A 27 -10.39 -10.55 -10.70
C ILE A 27 -9.53 -10.86 -9.47
N THR A 28 -8.23 -11.13 -9.65
CA THR A 28 -7.31 -11.38 -8.55
C THR A 28 -7.08 -10.11 -7.73
N LEU A 29 -6.94 -8.96 -8.40
CA LEU A 29 -6.82 -7.67 -7.74
C LEU A 29 -8.08 -7.29 -6.97
N GLN A 30 -9.26 -7.46 -7.58
CA GLN A 30 -10.53 -7.18 -6.92
C GLN A 30 -10.71 -8.02 -5.65
N ARG A 31 -10.56 -9.35 -5.75
CA ARG A 31 -10.66 -10.26 -4.59
C ARG A 31 -9.62 -9.94 -3.53
N PHE A 32 -8.42 -9.54 -3.93
CA PHE A 32 -7.38 -9.13 -2.99
C PHE A 32 -7.79 -7.89 -2.19
N LEU A 33 -8.33 -6.86 -2.85
CA LEU A 33 -8.79 -5.64 -2.18
C LEU A 33 -9.96 -5.94 -1.23
N GLU A 34 -10.93 -6.75 -1.67
CA GLU A 34 -12.08 -7.16 -0.87
C GLU A 34 -11.66 -7.98 0.36
N SER A 35 -10.73 -8.93 0.19
CA SER A 35 -10.16 -9.71 1.31
C SER A 35 -9.39 -8.86 2.34
N ARG A 36 -9.03 -7.62 1.96
CA ARG A 36 -8.36 -6.64 2.84
C ARG A 36 -9.33 -5.60 3.40
N GLY A 37 -10.64 -5.82 3.26
CA GLY A 37 -11.68 -4.97 3.83
C GLY A 37 -12.01 -3.73 3.02
N VAL A 38 -11.73 -3.73 1.70
CA VAL A 38 -12.25 -2.70 0.79
C VAL A 38 -13.60 -3.16 0.25
N ASP A 39 -14.62 -2.31 0.30
CA ASP A 39 -15.95 -2.65 -0.20
C ASP A 39 -15.90 -3.15 -1.66
N SER A 40 -16.77 -4.10 -2.00
CA SER A 40 -16.77 -4.77 -3.30
C SER A 40 -16.85 -3.78 -4.48
N TRP A 41 -17.74 -2.79 -4.38
CA TRP A 41 -17.91 -1.77 -5.42
C TRP A 41 -16.65 -0.92 -5.62
N GLN A 42 -16.00 -0.49 -4.54
CA GLN A 42 -14.74 0.27 -4.60
C GLN A 42 -13.59 -0.57 -5.14
N SER A 43 -13.55 -1.84 -4.76
CA SER A 43 -12.56 -2.81 -5.24
C SER A 43 -12.64 -2.97 -6.75
N TRP A 44 -13.86 -3.06 -7.32
CA TRP A 44 -14.07 -3.11 -8.76
C TRP A 44 -13.60 -1.84 -9.48
N ILE A 45 -13.91 -0.64 -8.93
CA ILE A 45 -13.46 0.64 -9.52
C ILE A 45 -11.94 0.68 -9.67
N LEU A 46 -11.19 0.29 -8.64
CA LEU A 46 -9.73 0.29 -8.70
C LEU A 46 -9.19 -0.84 -9.59
N ALA A 47 -9.79 -2.03 -9.52
CA ALA A 47 -9.35 -3.19 -10.28
C ALA A 47 -9.47 -2.96 -11.79
N LEU A 48 -10.61 -2.43 -12.25
CA LEU A 48 -10.90 -2.16 -13.67
C LEU A 48 -10.27 -0.88 -14.21
N SER A 49 -9.73 -0.01 -13.34
CA SER A 49 -9.07 1.23 -13.77
C SER A 49 -7.92 0.96 -14.77
N GLY A 50 -7.90 1.65 -15.90
CA GLY A 50 -6.82 1.58 -16.89
C GLY A 50 -5.53 2.32 -16.49
N LYS A 51 -5.46 2.88 -15.27
CA LYS A 51 -4.27 3.60 -14.80
C LYS A 51 -3.14 2.63 -14.42
N GLY A 52 -1.89 3.07 -14.61
CA GLY A 52 -0.71 2.28 -14.23
C GLY A 52 -0.62 2.03 -12.71
N HIS A 53 0.08 0.95 -12.34
CA HIS A 53 0.21 0.49 -10.95
C HIS A 53 0.71 1.57 -9.98
N TRP A 54 1.61 2.46 -10.41
CA TRP A 54 2.10 3.56 -9.57
C TRP A 54 1.02 4.60 -9.23
N ARG A 55 0.07 4.83 -10.15
CA ARG A 55 -1.08 5.69 -9.89
C ARG A 55 -2.06 4.99 -8.96
N LYS A 56 -2.35 3.72 -9.22
CA LYS A 56 -3.22 2.87 -8.37
C LYS A 56 -2.67 2.73 -6.94
N SER A 57 -1.36 2.70 -6.76
CA SER A 57 -0.74 2.53 -5.44
C SER A 57 -0.98 3.69 -4.48
N GLY A 58 -1.35 4.86 -5.00
CA GLY A 58 -1.73 6.04 -4.21
C GLY A 58 -3.24 6.28 -4.12
N CYS A 59 -4.08 5.34 -4.58
CA CYS A 59 -5.53 5.45 -4.46
C CYS A 59 -6.00 5.11 -3.03
N PRO A 60 -7.11 5.69 -2.56
CA PRO A 60 -7.66 5.41 -1.22
C PRO A 60 -7.90 3.92 -0.96
N GLN A 61 -8.44 3.19 -1.95
CA GLN A 61 -8.70 1.75 -1.85
C GLN A 61 -7.42 0.95 -1.58
N THR A 62 -6.31 1.31 -2.23
CA THR A 62 -5.02 0.66 -1.96
C THR A 62 -4.48 1.03 -0.59
N HIS A 63 -4.67 2.28 -0.14
CA HIS A 63 -4.26 2.71 1.19
C HIS A 63 -5.08 2.02 2.30
N GLN A 64 -6.35 1.75 2.06
CA GLN A 64 -7.20 0.95 2.95
C GLN A 64 -6.74 -0.50 2.99
N ALA A 65 -6.59 -1.13 1.82
CA ALA A 65 -6.17 -2.54 1.73
C ALA A 65 -4.74 -2.79 2.27
N LEU A 66 -3.84 -1.82 2.09
CA LEU A 66 -2.43 -1.88 2.47
C LEU A 66 -2.09 -0.67 3.36
N SER A 67 -2.78 -0.62 4.50
CA SER A 67 -2.64 0.44 5.48
C SER A 67 -1.27 0.45 6.15
N ASN A 68 -0.93 1.57 6.80
CA ASN A 68 0.32 1.66 7.56
C ASN A 68 0.35 0.64 8.71
N LYS A 69 -0.79 0.41 9.38
CA LYS A 69 -0.96 -0.62 10.41
C LYS A 69 -0.72 -2.02 9.86
N TRP A 70 -1.20 -2.29 8.64
CA TRP A 70 -0.94 -3.57 7.97
C TRP A 70 0.56 -3.77 7.68
N PHE A 71 1.25 -2.72 7.22
CA PHE A 71 2.70 -2.79 7.02
C PHE A 71 3.46 -3.06 8.32
N GLU A 72 3.04 -2.46 9.43
CA GLU A 72 3.58 -2.73 10.77
C GLU A 72 3.31 -4.19 11.18
N SER A 73 2.10 -4.72 10.93
CA SER A 73 1.75 -6.09 11.29
C SER A 73 2.51 -7.15 10.50
N VAL A 74 2.97 -6.84 9.28
CA VAL A 74 3.83 -7.74 8.49
C VAL A 74 5.32 -7.52 8.76
N GLY A 75 5.68 -6.65 9.72
CA GLY A 75 7.06 -6.43 10.14
C GLY A 75 7.86 -5.50 9.22
N LEU A 76 7.21 -4.60 8.46
CA LEU A 76 7.95 -3.61 7.69
C LEU A 76 8.70 -2.67 8.62
N TYR A 77 10.03 -2.62 8.48
CA TYR A 77 10.89 -1.73 9.25
C TYR A 77 10.52 -0.26 9.03
N ASN A 78 10.34 0.50 10.12
CA ASN A 78 10.02 1.92 10.08
C ASN A 78 11.30 2.74 10.35
N LEU A 79 11.84 3.41 9.33
CA LEU A 79 13.11 4.12 9.46
C LEU A 79 13.01 5.26 10.46
N THR A 80 11.91 6.00 10.43
CA THR A 80 11.70 7.16 11.29
C THR A 80 11.63 6.75 12.77
N LEU A 81 10.80 5.75 13.11
CA LEU A 81 10.66 5.29 14.50
C LEU A 81 11.97 4.74 15.06
N ASN A 82 12.70 3.95 14.27
CA ASN A 82 13.95 3.36 14.74
C ASN A 82 15.07 4.40 14.85
N TYR A 83 15.11 5.38 13.96
CA TYR A 83 16.03 6.50 14.08
C TYR A 83 15.80 7.29 15.38
N GLU A 84 14.54 7.52 15.75
CA GLU A 84 14.21 8.18 17.03
C GLU A 84 14.58 7.31 18.23
N ARG A 85 14.38 6.00 18.15
CA ARG A 85 14.78 5.05 19.20
C ARG A 85 16.28 5.00 19.46
N LEU A 86 17.11 5.12 18.42
CA LEU A 86 18.57 4.97 18.51
C LEU A 86 19.31 6.27 18.86
N ASN A 87 18.67 7.42 18.66
CA ASN A 87 19.26 8.73 18.96
C ASN A 87 18.69 9.37 20.24
N ASN A 88 17.84 8.65 20.96
CA ASN A 88 17.46 8.92 22.34
C ASN A 88 18.28 8.01 23.26
#